data_AF-A0A552KTM1-F1
#
_entry.id   AF-A0A552KTM1-F1
#
_cell.length_a   1.000
_cell.length_b   1.000
_cell.length_c   1.000
_cell.angle_alpha   90.00
_cell.angle_beta   90.00
_cell.angle_gamma   90.00
#
_symmetry.space_group_name_H-M   'P 1'
#
loop_
_entity.id
_entity.type
_entity.pdbx_description
1 polymer ?
#
loop_
_entity_poly.entity_id
_entity_poly.type
_entity_poly.pdbx_seq_one_letter_code
_entity_poly.pdbx_strand_id
1 'polypeptide(L)'
;MALLKRFTLTHPLFWAVVYFIGLGILSVILGQDVSWDLRNYHFYNPYMLLTGRFKYDVLPAQIQTFFNPLMDVPFFVAIYYLKLPPVVVGFFLGGFHGLNQWLVHLITYHSFDKVCERYKITLSIAAAIT
;
A
#
# COMPACT_ATOMS: atom_id res chain seq x y z
N MET A 1 16.77 27.72 3.09
CA MET A 1 16.65 27.98 1.63
C MET A 1 17.43 27.00 0.75
N ALA A 2 18.49 26.33 1.24
CA ALA A 2 19.23 25.30 0.46
C ALA A 2 18.52 23.93 0.35
N LEU A 3 17.64 23.57 1.30
CA LEU A 3 16.97 22.26 1.33
C LEU A 3 15.97 22.03 0.18
N LEU A 4 15.28 23.10 -0.26
CA LEU A 4 14.27 23.04 -1.33
C LEU A 4 14.87 22.82 -2.73
N LYS A 5 16.16 23.11 -2.94
CA LYS A 5 16.84 22.87 -4.22
C LYS A 5 17.12 21.40 -4.51
N ARG A 6 16.90 20.48 -3.55
CA ARG A 6 17.17 19.04 -3.72
C ARG A 6 16.01 18.23 -4.29
N PHE A 7 14.79 18.75 -4.29
CA PHE A 7 13.62 18.07 -4.85
C PHE A 7 13.37 18.51 -6.29
N THR A 8 14.30 18.19 -7.18
CA THR A 8 14.05 18.29 -8.63
C THR A 8 13.11 17.17 -9.06
N LEU A 9 12.47 17.33 -10.22
CA LEU A 9 11.61 16.29 -10.84
C LEU A 9 12.36 14.98 -11.14
N THR A 10 13.68 14.99 -11.10
CA THR A 10 14.54 13.80 -11.26
C THR A 10 14.82 13.09 -9.94
N HIS A 11 14.49 13.69 -8.80
CA HIS A 11 14.84 13.13 -7.50
C HIS A 11 13.89 11.97 -7.14
N PRO A 12 14.40 10.77 -6.80
CA PRO A 12 13.56 9.59 -6.56
C PRO A 12 12.59 9.79 -5.40
N LEU A 13 13.01 10.48 -4.32
CA LEU A 13 12.12 10.78 -3.19
C LEU A 13 10.95 11.72 -3.53
N PHE A 14 11.10 12.57 -4.55
CA PHE A 14 9.99 13.41 -5.00
C PHE A 14 8.85 12.52 -5.49
N TRP A 15 9.15 11.55 -6.35
CA TRP A 15 8.17 10.61 -6.87
C TRP A 15 7.62 9.66 -5.80
N ALA A 16 8.45 9.21 -4.85
CA ALA A 16 7.97 8.39 -3.73
C ALA A 16 6.83 9.10 -2.97
N VAL A 17 7.01 10.39 -2.65
CA VAL A 17 6.00 11.20 -1.97
C VAL A 17 4.78 11.42 -2.85
N VAL A 18 4.97 11.71 -4.15
CA VAL A 18 3.86 11.90 -5.11
C VAL A 18 2.99 10.64 -5.20
N TYR A 19 3.60 9.47 -5.37
CA TYR A 19 2.86 8.21 -5.45
C TYR A 19 2.19 7.84 -4.11
N PHE A 20 2.89 8.04 -2.98
CA PHE A 20 2.32 7.78 -1.66
C PHE A 20 1.09 8.66 -1.39
N ILE A 21 1.21 9.97 -1.58
CA ILE A 21 0.09 10.89 -1.34
C ILE A 21 -1.03 10.65 -2.36
N GLY A 22 -0.69 10.53 -3.65
CA GLY A 22 -1.67 10.36 -4.72
C GLY A 22 -2.50 9.10 -4.58
N LEU A 23 -1.86 7.95 -4.32
CA LEU A 23 -2.57 6.68 -4.17
C LEU A 23 -3.20 6.51 -2.80
N GLY A 24 -2.69 7.19 -1.76
CA GLY A 24 -3.40 7.32 -0.49
C GLY A 24 -4.72 8.08 -0.64
N ILE A 25 -4.72 9.22 -1.33
CA ILE A 25 -5.95 9.98 -1.62
C ILE A 25 -6.89 9.14 -2.50
N LEU A 26 -6.37 8.51 -3.56
CA LEU A 26 -7.18 7.69 -4.45
C LEU A 26 -7.87 6.55 -3.70
N SER A 27 -7.16 5.87 -2.79
CA SER A 27 -7.75 4.81 -1.95
C SER A 27 -8.92 5.33 -1.11
N VAL A 28 -8.81 6.53 -0.54
CA VAL A 28 -9.90 7.16 0.21
C VAL A 28 -11.10 7.48 -0.69
N ILE A 29 -10.86 8.00 -1.89
CA ILE A 29 -11.91 8.33 -2.85
C ILE A 29 -12.66 7.08 -3.31
N LEU A 30 -11.93 6.00 -3.60
CA LEU A 30 -12.51 4.71 -4.00
C LEU A 30 -13.29 4.04 -2.87
N GLY A 31 -12.98 4.39 -1.62
CA GLY A 31 -13.63 3.84 -0.44
C GLY A 31 -13.10 2.47 -0.04
N GLN A 32 -13.54 2.02 1.12
CA GLN A 32 -13.16 0.72 1.66
C GLN A 32 -14.03 -0.39 1.05
N ASP A 33 -13.40 -1.47 0.61
CA ASP A 33 -14.10 -2.67 0.20
C ASP A 33 -14.70 -3.40 1.42
N VAL A 34 -15.89 -3.99 1.25
CA VAL A 34 -16.57 -4.81 2.25
C VAL A 34 -16.71 -6.24 1.72
N SER A 35 -15.61 -6.75 1.15
CA SER A 35 -15.56 -8.09 0.60
C SER A 35 -15.69 -9.15 1.67
N TRP A 36 -16.13 -10.32 1.22
CA TRP A 36 -16.14 -11.53 2.02
C TRP A 36 -14.73 -11.84 2.54
N ASP A 37 -13.70 -11.70 1.70
CA ASP A 37 -12.29 -11.94 2.06
C ASP A 37 -11.83 -11.06 3.22
N LEU A 38 -12.12 -9.76 3.16
CA LEU A 38 -11.74 -8.81 4.21
C LEU A 38 -12.25 -9.26 5.58
N ARG A 39 -13.52 -9.65 5.63
CA ARG A 39 -14.20 -10.05 6.87
C ARG A 39 -13.81 -11.46 7.30
N ASN A 40 -13.49 -12.33 6.34
CA ASN A 40 -13.31 -13.74 6.59
C ASN A 40 -11.89 -14.07 7.07
N TYR A 41 -10.84 -13.64 6.37
CA TYR A 41 -9.47 -13.99 6.78
C TYR A 41 -8.56 -12.78 7.03
N HIS A 42 -8.71 -11.67 6.29
CA HIS A 42 -7.84 -10.50 6.51
C HIS A 42 -8.06 -9.85 7.88
N PHE A 43 -9.29 -9.82 8.39
CA PHE A 43 -9.56 -9.34 9.74
C PHE A 43 -9.45 -10.45 10.80
N TYR A 44 -9.98 -11.63 10.49
CA TYR A 44 -10.11 -12.69 11.50
C TYR A 44 -8.80 -13.42 11.80
N ASN A 45 -7.94 -13.70 10.80
CA ASN A 45 -6.71 -14.44 11.07
C ASN A 45 -5.76 -13.65 12.01
N PRO A 46 -5.58 -12.32 11.86
CA PRO A 46 -4.87 -11.51 12.85
C PRO A 46 -5.55 -11.50 14.22
N TYR A 47 -6.89 -11.40 14.28
CA TYR A 47 -7.64 -11.48 15.53
C TYR A 47 -7.36 -12.80 16.25
N MET A 48 -7.47 -13.93 15.54
CA MET A 48 -7.23 -15.27 16.07
C MET A 48 -5.79 -15.42 16.58
N LEU A 49 -4.80 -14.91 15.82
CA LEU A 49 -3.39 -14.91 16.21
C LEU A 49 -3.15 -14.11 17.50
N LEU A 50 -3.61 -12.85 17.53
CA LEU A 50 -3.26 -11.89 18.58
C LEU A 50 -4.10 -12.03 19.85
N THR A 51 -5.28 -12.66 19.77
CA THR A 51 -6.12 -12.97 20.94
C THR A 51 -5.94 -14.39 21.48
N GLY A 52 -5.01 -15.16 20.90
CA GLY A 52 -4.69 -16.52 21.35
C GLY A 52 -5.81 -17.53 21.08
N ARG A 53 -6.69 -17.26 20.11
CA ARG A 53 -7.86 -18.08 19.84
C ARG A 53 -7.63 -19.26 18.88
N PHE A 54 -6.41 -19.40 18.37
CA PHE A 54 -6.02 -20.44 17.41
C PHE A 54 -6.42 -21.87 17.82
N LYS A 55 -6.46 -22.16 19.13
CA LYS A 55 -6.83 -23.50 19.65
C LYS A 55 -8.33 -23.73 19.84
N TYR A 56 -9.14 -22.68 19.72
CA TYR A 56 -10.57 -22.72 20.04
C TYR A 56 -11.44 -22.62 18.79
N ASP A 57 -11.04 -21.79 17.83
CA ASP A 57 -11.81 -21.53 16.63
C ASP A 57 -11.38 -22.48 15.50
N VAL A 58 -12.26 -23.41 15.11
CA VAL A 58 -11.96 -24.43 14.10
C VAL A 58 -12.34 -23.92 12.71
N LEU A 59 -11.33 -23.72 11.85
CA LEU A 59 -11.46 -23.29 10.45
C LEU A 59 -12.44 -22.11 10.24
N PRO A 60 -12.33 -21.01 11.01
CA PRO A 60 -13.25 -19.89 10.96
C PRO A 60 -13.31 -19.20 9.59
N ALA A 61 -12.25 -19.36 8.79
CA ALA A 61 -12.11 -18.85 7.44
C ALA A 61 -11.88 -19.98 6.42
N GLN A 62 -12.44 -21.17 6.63
CA GLN A 62 -12.28 -22.33 5.74
C GLN A 62 -10.80 -22.63 5.44
N ILE A 63 -10.41 -22.77 4.17
CA ILE A 63 -9.02 -23.03 3.78
C ILE A 63 -8.13 -21.79 4.02
N GLN A 64 -8.69 -20.59 3.99
CA GLN A 64 -7.99 -19.33 4.21
C GLN A 64 -7.53 -19.13 5.65
N THR A 65 -8.03 -19.94 6.61
CA THR A 65 -7.51 -19.97 8.00
C THR A 65 -6.01 -20.28 8.05
N PHE A 66 -5.49 -21.00 7.06
CA PHE A 66 -4.07 -21.39 7.00
C PHE A 66 -3.18 -20.34 6.33
N PHE A 67 -3.72 -19.21 5.86
CA PHE A 67 -2.92 -18.13 5.30
C PHE A 67 -2.09 -17.43 6.38
N ASN A 68 -0.91 -16.93 6.01
CA ASN A 68 -0.05 -16.20 6.92
C ASN A 68 -0.70 -14.86 7.31
N PRO A 69 -1.10 -14.65 8.58
CA PRO A 69 -1.80 -13.44 9.00
C PRO A 69 -0.89 -12.22 9.12
N LEU A 70 0.44 -12.39 9.08
CA LEU A 70 1.39 -11.32 9.42
C LEU A 70 1.26 -10.09 8.52
N MET A 71 0.86 -10.27 7.26
CA MET A 71 0.63 -9.15 6.34
C MET A 71 -0.56 -8.28 6.77
N ASP A 72 -1.56 -8.87 7.42
CA ASP A 72 -2.78 -8.18 7.84
C ASP A 72 -2.69 -7.66 9.29
N VAL A 73 -1.67 -8.07 10.05
CA VAL A 73 -1.46 -7.61 11.44
C VAL A 73 -1.37 -6.09 11.56
N PRO A 74 -0.60 -5.35 10.74
CA PRO A 74 -0.56 -3.89 10.84
C PRO A 74 -1.94 -3.24 10.64
N PHE A 75 -2.72 -3.72 9.66
CA PHE A 75 -4.09 -3.28 9.43
C PHE A 75 -5.00 -3.59 10.63
N PHE A 76 -4.96 -4.83 11.12
CA PHE A 76 -5.76 -5.25 12.26
C PHE A 76 -5.42 -4.45 13.52
N VAL A 77 -4.14 -4.23 13.82
CA VAL A 77 -3.71 -3.45 15.00
C VAL A 77 -4.21 -2.01 14.90
N ALA A 78 -4.09 -1.38 13.72
CA ALA A 78 -4.57 -0.02 13.48
C ALA A 78 -6.07 0.14 13.76
N ILE A 79 -6.88 -0.81 13.29
CA ILE A 79 -8.33 -0.77 13.45
C ILE A 79 -8.78 -1.25 14.83
N TYR A 80 -8.30 -2.40 15.28
CA TYR A 80 -8.79 -3.09 16.47
C TYR A 80 -8.18 -2.57 17.77
N TYR A 81 -6.87 -2.37 17.84
CA TYR A 81 -6.20 -1.93 19.07
C TYR A 81 -6.06 -0.41 19.14
N LEU A 82 -5.61 0.22 18.05
CA LEU A 82 -5.36 1.68 18.03
C LEU A 82 -6.63 2.50 17.76
N LYS A 83 -7.71 1.86 17.30
CA LYS A 83 -9.01 2.50 16.98
C LYS A 83 -8.87 3.68 16.02
N LEU A 84 -7.93 3.60 15.08
CA LEU A 84 -7.74 4.66 14.09
C LEU A 84 -8.95 4.73 13.15
N PRO A 85 -9.32 5.92 12.66
CA PRO A 85 -10.38 6.05 11.67
C PRO A 85 -10.05 5.21 10.42
N PRO A 86 -10.98 4.37 9.91
CA PRO A 86 -10.71 3.50 8.76
C PRO A 86 -10.25 4.27 7.51
N VAL A 87 -10.75 5.50 7.32
CA VAL A 87 -10.31 6.39 6.23
C VAL A 87 -8.83 6.75 6.34
N VAL A 88 -8.32 6.99 7.55
CA VAL A 88 -6.90 7.28 7.78
C VAL A 88 -6.07 6.03 7.50
N VAL A 89 -6.51 4.87 7.98
CA VAL A 89 -5.83 3.60 7.71
C VAL A 89 -5.80 3.30 6.20
N GLY A 90 -6.92 3.50 5.51
CA GLY A 90 -7.02 3.37 4.06
C GLY A 90 -6.05 4.30 3.31
N PHE A 91 -5.94 5.56 3.73
CA PHE A 91 -4.95 6.49 3.16
C PHE A 91 -3.52 5.96 3.29
N PHE A 92 -3.12 5.51 4.48
CA PHE A 92 -1.76 5.00 4.70
C PHE A 92 -1.49 3.69 3.95
N LEU A 93 -2.46 2.77 3.91
CA LEU A 93 -2.35 1.53 3.14
C LEU A 93 -2.28 1.82 1.63
N GLY A 94 -3.16 2.67 1.10
CA GLY A 94 -3.15 3.10 -0.30
C GLY A 94 -1.84 3.79 -0.67
N GLY A 95 -1.31 4.64 0.21
CA GLY A 95 -0.02 5.29 0.00
C GLY A 95 1.14 4.30 0.04
N PHE A 96 1.13 3.34 0.96
CA PHE A 96 2.12 2.28 1.03
C PHE A 96 2.11 1.41 -0.23
N HIS A 97 0.92 1.03 -0.72
CA HIS A 97 0.79 0.35 -2.01
C HIS A 97 1.26 1.21 -3.18
N GLY A 98 1.10 2.54 -3.09
CA GLY A 98 1.65 3.45 -4.09
C GLY A 98 3.17 3.46 -4.18
N LEU A 99 3.89 3.05 -3.13
CA LEU A 99 5.34 2.89 -3.22
C LEU A 99 5.73 1.75 -4.19
N ASN A 100 4.89 0.73 -4.38
CA ASN A 100 5.15 -0.28 -5.41
C ASN A 100 5.14 0.34 -6.81
N GLN A 101 4.19 1.25 -7.05
CA GLN A 101 4.08 1.99 -8.30
C GLN A 101 5.29 2.89 -8.55
N TRP A 102 5.77 3.55 -7.50
CA TRP A 102 7.00 4.32 -7.53
C TRP A 102 8.22 3.45 -7.90
N LEU A 103 8.32 2.22 -7.38
CA LEU A 103 9.40 1.30 -7.74
C LEU A 103 9.34 0.90 -9.22
N VAL A 104 8.15 0.62 -9.75
CA VAL A 104 7.98 0.33 -11.19
C VAL A 104 8.39 1.54 -12.05
N HIS A 105 8.00 2.74 -11.64
CA HIS A 105 8.44 3.98 -12.27
C HIS A 105 9.97 4.09 -12.27
N LEU A 106 10.65 3.86 -11.13
CA LEU A 106 12.11 3.92 -11.04
C LEU A 106 12.81 2.90 -11.93
N ILE A 107 12.35 1.64 -11.91
CA ILE A 107 12.93 0.58 -12.75
C ILE A 107 12.81 0.96 -14.23
N THR A 108 11.64 1.42 -14.65
CA THR A 108 11.39 1.80 -16.04
C THR A 108 12.20 3.03 -16.43
N TYR A 109 12.29 4.03 -15.55
CA TYR A 109 13.10 5.21 -15.76
C TYR A 109 14.57 4.86 -16.03
N HIS A 110 15.14 3.98 -15.21
CA HIS A 110 16.52 3.53 -15.35
C HIS A 110 16.74 2.52 -16.48
N SER A 111 15.69 1.95 -17.05
CA SER A 111 15.77 1.07 -18.22
C SER A 111 15.88 1.84 -19.55
N PHE A 112 15.58 3.15 -19.56
CA PHE A 112 15.67 3.97 -20.77
C PHE A 112 17.04 4.65 -20.88
N ASP A 113 17.93 4.15 -21.74
CA ASP A 113 19.27 4.74 -21.92
C ASP A 113 19.32 5.87 -22.95
N LYS A 114 18.60 5.72 -24.08
CA LYS A 114 18.72 6.61 -25.26
C LYS A 114 17.56 7.59 -25.45
N VAL A 115 16.75 7.78 -24.41
CA VAL A 115 15.58 8.65 -24.42
C VAL A 115 15.95 9.96 -23.73
N CYS A 116 15.48 11.10 -24.25
CA CYS A 116 15.68 12.39 -23.57
C CYS A 116 14.94 12.41 -22.21
N GLU A 117 15.52 13.08 -21.21
CA GLU A 117 15.08 13.04 -19.80
C GLU A 117 13.57 13.33 -19.62
N ARG A 118 13.04 14.31 -20.35
CA ARG A 118 11.62 14.65 -20.32
C ARG A 118 10.72 13.45 -20.68
N TYR A 119 11.10 12.71 -21.73
CA TYR A 119 10.35 11.54 -22.17
C TYR A 119 10.57 10.34 -21.27
N LYS A 120 11.76 10.18 -20.66
CA LYS A 120 11.99 9.13 -19.65
C LYS A 120 11.00 9.24 -18.50
N ILE A 121 10.82 10.44 -17.95
CA ILE A 121 9.86 10.69 -16.86
C ILE A 121 8.44 10.33 -17.30
N THR A 122 7.97 10.86 -18.44
CA THR A 122 6.60 10.60 -18.89
C THR A 122 6.34 9.13 -19.20
N LEU A 123 7.26 8.46 -19.90
CA LEU A 123 7.11 7.05 -20.29
C LEU A 123 7.17 6.12 -19.08
N SER A 124 8.05 6.40 -18.11
CA SER A 124 8.13 5.59 -16.89
C SER A 124 6.92 5.77 -15.97
N ILE A 125 6.32 6.96 -15.92
CA ILE A 125 5.03 7.16 -15.21
C ILE A 125 3.92 6.39 -15.92
N ALA A 126 3.84 6.48 -17.24
CA ALA A 126 2.83 5.78 -18.02
C ALA A 126 2.94 4.26 -17.82
N ALA A 127 4.14 3.71 -17.91
CA ALA A 127 4.41 2.29 -17.68
C ALA A 127 4.11 1.82 -16.26
N ALA A 128 4.25 2.70 -15.26
CA ALA A 128 3.84 2.35 -13.91
C ALA A 128 2.32 2.18 -13.84
N ILE A 129 1.55 3.11 -14.42
CA ILE A 129 0.08 3.21 -14.27
C ILE A 129 -0.69 2.19 -15.12
N THR A 130 -0.09 1.64 -16.17
CA THR A 130 -0.68 0.58 -17.02
C THR A 130 -0.36 -0.82 -16.50
#